data_AF-R0J7K2-F1
#
_entry.id   AF-R0J7K2-F1
#
_cell.length_a   1.000
_cell.length_b   1.000
_cell.length_c   1.000
_cell.angle_alpha   90.00
_cell.angle_beta   90.00
_cell.angle_gamma   90.00
#
_symmetry.space_group_name_H-M   'P 1'
#
loop_
_entity.id
_entity.type
_entity.pdbx_description
1 polymer ?
#
loop_
_entity_poly.entity_id
_entity_poly.type
_entity_poly.pdbx_seq_one_letter_code
_entity_poly.pdbx_strand_id
1 'polypeptide(L)'
;MALGKFKAALRDYETVVKVRPNDKDAKLKYQECNKIVKQKAFERAIASDEQKRSVVDSLDIESMTIEDEYSGPKLEDGKVTLAFMKDLMQWYKGTSCAGGWGGHLEVPPPLQILGGDV
;
A
#
# COMPACT_ATOMS: atom_id res chain seq x y z
N MET A 1 2.46 17.84 -2.87
CA MET A 1 1.77 16.54 -3.13
C MET A 1 1.41 15.78 -1.85
N ALA A 2 2.20 15.87 -0.76
CA ALA A 2 1.99 15.09 0.47
C ALA A 2 0.64 15.32 1.20
N LEU A 3 0.03 16.49 1.05
CA LEU A 3 -1.23 16.85 1.76
C LEU A 3 -2.51 16.39 1.05
N GLY A 4 -2.43 15.55 0.01
CA GLY A 4 -3.60 15.06 -0.74
C GLY A 4 -4.35 16.11 -1.58
N LYS A 5 -3.92 17.38 -1.58
CA LYS A 5 -4.53 18.50 -2.33
C LYS A 5 -4.02 18.58 -3.78
N PHE A 6 -4.28 17.56 -4.59
CA PHE A 6 -3.72 17.43 -5.94
C PHE A 6 -4.22 18.48 -6.94
N LYS A 7 -5.46 18.97 -6.80
CA LYS A 7 -6.01 20.02 -7.70
C LYS A 7 -5.31 21.38 -7.51
N ALA A 8 -4.97 21.73 -6.27
CA ALA A 8 -4.22 22.96 -5.99
C ALA A 8 -2.79 22.86 -6.52
N ALA A 9 -2.10 21.74 -6.23
CA ALA A 9 -0.76 21.49 -6.75
C ALA A 9 -0.68 21.52 -8.29
N LEU A 10 -1.73 21.06 -8.99
CA LEU A 10 -1.79 21.13 -10.45
C LEU A 10 -1.76 22.58 -10.96
N ARG A 11 -2.45 23.52 -10.28
CA ARG A 11 -2.42 24.96 -10.64
C ARG A 11 -1.04 25.58 -10.46
N ASP A 12 -0.35 25.19 -9.39
CA ASP A 12 1.01 25.66 -9.13
C ASP A 12 1.97 25.14 -10.22
N TYR A 13 1.91 23.84 -10.55
CA TYR A 13 2.74 23.26 -11.62
C TYR A 13 2.37 23.81 -13.00
N GLU A 14 1.10 24.09 -13.28
CA GLU A 14 0.65 24.73 -14.51
C GLU A 14 1.33 26.10 -14.70
N THR A 15 1.45 26.87 -13.61
CA THR A 15 2.14 28.17 -13.62
C THR A 15 3.64 28.00 -13.85
N VAL A 16 4.29 27.04 -13.17
CA VAL A 16 5.73 26.77 -13.34
C VAL A 16 6.07 26.34 -14.76
N VAL A 17 5.25 25.46 -15.37
CA VAL A 17 5.45 25.01 -16.76
C VAL A 17 5.23 26.15 -17.76
N LYS A 18 4.30 27.08 -17.49
CA LYS A 18 4.09 28.28 -18.33
C LYS A 18 5.28 29.25 -18.26
N VAL A 19 5.83 29.47 -17.06
CA VAL A 19 6.98 30.38 -16.86
C VAL A 19 8.28 29.76 -17.39
N ARG A 20 8.45 28.43 -17.29
CA ARG A 20 9.65 27.71 -17.74
C ARG A 20 9.27 26.50 -18.61
N PRO A 21 8.95 26.70 -19.90
CA PRO A 21 8.49 25.63 -20.78
C PRO A 21 9.58 24.61 -21.16
N ASN A 22 10.85 24.92 -20.94
CA ASN A 22 11.97 24.01 -21.24
C ASN A 22 12.43 23.17 -20.03
N ASP A 23 11.86 23.40 -18.85
CA ASP A 23 12.21 22.65 -17.65
C ASP A 23 11.58 21.25 -17.70
N LYS A 24 12.43 20.21 -17.73
CA LYS A 24 12.00 18.81 -17.81
C LYS A 24 11.34 18.35 -16.51
N ASP A 25 11.83 18.82 -15.38
CA ASP A 25 11.37 18.41 -14.06
C ASP A 25 9.96 18.98 -13.76
N ALA A 26 9.73 20.23 -14.15
CA ALA A 26 8.41 20.86 -14.08
C ALA A 26 7.35 20.09 -14.91
N LYS A 27 7.71 19.66 -16.12
CA LYS A 27 6.81 18.86 -16.98
C LYS A 27 6.49 17.50 -16.38
N LEU A 28 7.50 16.79 -15.86
CA LEU A 28 7.32 15.49 -15.23
C LEU A 28 6.39 15.60 -14.02
N LYS A 29 6.64 16.55 -13.11
CA LYS A 29 5.80 16.76 -11.92
C LYS A 29 4.37 17.17 -12.27
N TYR A 30 4.17 17.97 -13.31
CA TYR A 30 2.85 18.30 -13.83
C TYR A 30 2.09 17.08 -14.34
N GLN A 31 2.76 16.23 -15.13
CA GLN A 31 2.17 14.99 -15.68
C GLN A 31 1.77 14.01 -14.58
N GLU A 32 2.64 13.79 -13.59
CA GLU A 32 2.37 12.93 -12.44
C GLU A 32 1.17 13.44 -11.62
N CYS A 33 1.13 14.75 -11.33
CA CYS A 33 -0.01 15.34 -10.63
C CYS A 33 -1.32 15.19 -11.43
N ASN A 34 -1.27 15.43 -12.74
CA ASN A 34 -2.45 15.31 -13.61
C ASN A 34 -2.96 13.86 -13.66
N LYS A 35 -2.06 12.88 -13.69
CA LYS A 35 -2.42 11.45 -13.65
C LYS A 35 -3.17 11.10 -12.36
N ILE A 36 -2.65 11.52 -11.20
CA ILE A 36 -3.29 11.27 -9.90
C ILE A 36 -4.66 11.94 -9.80
N VAL A 37 -4.81 13.18 -10.29
CA VAL A 37 -6.09 13.89 -10.28
C VAL A 37 -7.14 13.14 -11.11
N LYS A 38 -6.76 12.62 -12.28
CA LYS A 38 -7.65 11.83 -13.15
C LYS A 38 -8.03 10.50 -12.51
N GLN A 39 -7.08 9.77 -11.93
CA GLN A 39 -7.35 8.54 -11.19
C GLN A 39 -8.34 8.77 -10.05
N LYS A 40 -8.10 9.79 -9.21
CA LYS A 40 -9.04 10.15 -8.12
C LYS A 40 -10.40 10.62 -8.63
N ALA A 41 -10.45 11.33 -9.74
CA ALA A 41 -11.73 11.73 -10.33
C ALA A 41 -12.51 10.52 -10.86
N PHE A 42 -11.81 9.55 -11.45
CA PHE A 42 -12.37 8.29 -11.91
C PHE A 42 -12.86 7.44 -10.73
N GLU A 43 -12.01 7.18 -9.73
CA GLU A 43 -12.39 6.49 -8.49
C GLU A 43 -13.64 7.10 -7.86
N ARG A 44 -13.71 8.43 -7.76
CA ARG A 44 -14.89 9.12 -7.21
C ARG A 44 -16.14 9.01 -8.08
N ALA A 45 -15.98 8.95 -9.41
CA ALA A 45 -17.10 8.77 -10.34
C ALA A 45 -17.62 7.33 -10.33
N ILE A 46 -16.76 6.34 -10.06
CA ILE A 46 -17.15 4.93 -9.90
C ILE A 46 -17.72 4.68 -8.50
N ALA A 47 -17.19 5.34 -7.47
CA ALA A 47 -17.63 5.17 -6.07
C ALA A 47 -19.05 5.70 -5.76
N SER A 48 -19.73 6.35 -6.71
CA SER A 48 -21.14 6.74 -6.55
C SER A 48 -22.12 5.58 -6.70
N ASP A 49 -21.69 4.44 -7.23
CA ASP A 49 -22.48 3.20 -7.28
C ASP A 49 -22.10 2.29 -6.10
N GLU A 50 -22.96 2.30 -5.08
CA GLU A 50 -23.14 1.37 -3.95
C GLU A 50 -22.21 0.14 -3.83
N GLN A 51 -20.90 0.34 -3.62
CA GLN A 51 -19.99 -0.72 -3.17
C GLN A 51 -19.91 -0.74 -1.64
N LYS A 52 -21.01 -1.17 -1.01
CA LYS A 52 -21.04 -1.61 0.41
C LYS A 52 -20.60 -3.06 0.60
N ARG A 53 -20.09 -3.72 -0.46
CA ARG A 53 -19.51 -5.06 -0.35
C ARG A 53 -18.04 -4.89 0.00
N SER A 54 -17.67 -5.31 1.19
CA SER A 54 -16.29 -5.38 1.63
C SER A 54 -15.49 -6.26 0.67
N VAL A 55 -14.22 -5.94 0.42
CA VAL A 55 -13.33 -6.71 -0.49
C VAL A 55 -13.27 -8.20 -0.14
N VAL A 56 -13.50 -8.55 1.13
CA VAL A 56 -13.61 -9.93 1.64
C VAL A 56 -14.82 -10.71 1.13
N ASP A 57 -15.89 -10.04 0.71
CA ASP A 57 -17.11 -10.68 0.17
C ASP A 57 -16.93 -11.14 -1.28
N SER A 58 -16.01 -10.50 -2.01
CA SER A 58 -15.70 -10.80 -3.41
C SER A 58 -14.51 -11.77 -3.58
N LEU A 59 -13.79 -12.07 -2.50
CA LEU A 59 -12.60 -12.93 -2.52
C LEU A 59 -12.96 -14.27 -1.88
N ASP A 60 -13.05 -15.32 -2.71
CA ASP A 60 -13.15 -16.69 -2.22
C ASP A 60 -11.76 -17.18 -1.78
N ILE A 61 -11.52 -17.13 -0.47
CA ILE A 61 -10.25 -17.51 0.15
C ILE A 61 -10.08 -19.04 0.16
N GLU A 62 -11.16 -19.81 0.09
CA GLU A 62 -11.13 -21.27 0.15
C GLU A 62 -10.62 -21.89 -1.16
N SER A 63 -10.84 -21.21 -2.28
CA SER A 63 -10.38 -21.65 -3.62
C SER A 63 -8.92 -21.30 -3.95
N MET A 64 -8.27 -20.44 -3.16
CA MET A 64 -6.88 -20.05 -3.40
C MET A 64 -5.93 -21.16 -2.95
N THR A 65 -5.60 -22.07 -3.86
CA THR A 65 -4.65 -23.15 -3.62
C THR A 65 -3.22 -22.62 -3.52
N ILE A 66 -2.49 -23.04 -2.50
CA ILE A 66 -1.07 -22.78 -2.37
C ILE A 66 -0.32 -23.77 -3.28
N GLU A 67 0.53 -23.26 -4.16
CA GLU A 67 1.40 -24.10 -5.00
C GLU A 67 2.31 -24.99 -4.13
N ASP A 68 2.53 -26.23 -4.57
CA ASP A 68 3.31 -27.24 -3.82
C ASP A 68 4.76 -26.80 -3.52
N GLU A 69 5.30 -25.88 -4.33
CA GLU A 69 6.65 -25.32 -4.19
C GLU A 69 6.75 -24.20 -3.15
N TYR A 70 5.65 -23.77 -2.53
CA TYR A 70 5.68 -22.73 -1.49
C TYR A 70 6.30 -23.26 -0.18
N SER A 71 7.52 -22.82 0.10
CA SER A 71 8.33 -23.14 1.28
C SER A 71 8.12 -22.18 2.46
N GLY A 72 7.20 -21.20 2.33
CA GLY A 72 6.88 -20.27 3.41
C GLY A 72 5.99 -20.88 4.50
N PRO A 73 5.82 -20.17 5.63
CA PRO A 73 4.95 -20.62 6.72
C PRO A 73 3.51 -20.74 6.23
N LYS A 74 2.88 -21.88 6.49
CA LYS A 74 1.49 -22.20 6.09
C LYS A 74 0.58 -22.15 7.30
N LEU A 75 -0.62 -21.60 7.12
CA LEU A 75 -1.67 -21.65 8.14
C LEU A 75 -2.25 -23.06 8.18
N GLU A 76 -2.19 -23.71 9.34
CA GLU A 76 -2.86 -24.98 9.58
C GLU A 76 -4.32 -24.69 9.97
N ASP A 77 -5.28 -25.19 9.19
CA ASP A 77 -6.73 -25.07 9.41
C ASP A 77 -7.25 -23.64 9.64
N GLY A 78 -6.62 -22.65 8.99
CA GLY A 78 -7.01 -21.24 9.11
C GLY A 78 -6.76 -20.61 10.49
N LYS A 79 -6.07 -21.32 11.39
CA LYS A 79 -5.77 -20.84 12.74
C LYS A 79 -4.35 -20.32 12.84
N VAL A 80 -4.21 -19.15 13.46
CA VAL A 80 -2.90 -18.57 13.75
C VAL A 80 -2.31 -19.29 14.97
N THR A 81 -1.28 -20.11 14.75
CA THR A 81 -0.55 -20.81 15.82
C THR A 81 0.73 -20.05 16.21
N LEU A 82 1.23 -20.32 17.42
CA LEU A 82 2.46 -19.70 17.93
C LEU A 82 3.69 -20.13 17.10
N ALA A 83 3.68 -21.37 16.58
CA ALA A 83 4.70 -21.87 15.66
C ALA A 83 4.69 -21.07 14.34
N PHE A 84 3.50 -20.89 13.75
CA PHE A 84 3.33 -20.08 12.54
C PHE A 84 3.84 -18.64 12.72
N MET A 85 3.53 -17.98 13.84
CA MET A 85 4.03 -16.62 14.10
C MET A 85 5.56 -16.56 14.18
N LYS A 86 6.20 -17.55 14.81
CA LYS A 86 7.67 -17.61 14.92
C LYS A 86 8.33 -17.82 13.57
N ASP A 87 7.79 -18.74 12.76
CA ASP A 87 8.29 -19.03 11.42
C ASP A 87 8.05 -17.84 10.48
N LEU A 88 6.93 -17.14 10.61
CA LEU A 88 6.64 -15.90 9.88
C LEU A 88 7.63 -14.79 10.20
N MET A 89 7.91 -14.55 11.48
CA MET A 89 8.92 -13.56 11.89
C MET A 89 10.31 -13.92 11.34
N GLN A 90 10.67 -15.20 11.36
CA GLN A 90 11.95 -15.67 10.84
C GLN A 90 12.03 -15.54 9.30
N TRP A 91 10.93 -15.80 8.59
CA TRP A 91 10.85 -15.66 7.14
C TRP A 91 10.94 -14.19 6.68
N TYR A 92 10.24 -13.26 7.36
CA TYR A 92 10.37 -11.82 7.10
C TYR A 92 11.78 -11.30 7.39
N LYS A 93 12.42 -11.81 8.45
CA LYS A 93 13.81 -11.43 8.77
C LYS A 93 14.79 -11.96 7.71
N GLY A 94 14.61 -13.18 7.22
CA GLY A 94 15.48 -13.78 6.19
C GLY A 94 15.34 -13.15 4.80
N THR A 95 14.11 -12.81 4.40
CA THR A 95 13.84 -12.13 3.12
C THR A 95 14.44 -10.72 3.06
N SER A 96 14.58 -10.03 4.19
CA SER A 96 15.28 -8.74 4.28
C SER A 96 16.81 -8.80 4.09
N CYS A 97 17.42 -9.99 4.24
CA CYS A 97 18.87 -10.15 4.12
C CYS A 97 19.32 -10.79 2.80
N ALA A 98 18.44 -11.52 2.09
CA ALA A 98 18.79 -12.25 0.87
C ALA A 98 18.50 -11.49 -0.43
N GLY A 99 17.73 -10.40 -0.38
CA GLY A 99 17.53 -9.49 -1.51
C GLY A 99 18.01 -8.11 -1.12
N GLY A 100 19.16 -7.69 -1.64
CA GLY A 100 19.50 -6.28 -1.60
C GLY A 100 18.35 -5.51 -2.22
N TRP A 101 17.75 -4.61 -1.45
CA TRP A 101 17.19 -3.31 -1.84
C TRP A 101 17.06 -2.52 -0.53
N GLY A 102 17.88 -1.47 -0.42
CA GLY A 102 17.90 -0.58 0.73
C GLY A 102 16.56 0.14 0.88
N GLY A 103 15.88 -0.14 1.97
CA GLY A 103 14.68 0.55 2.40
C GLY A 103 14.45 0.24 3.86
N HIS A 104 14.89 1.16 4.71
CA HIS A 104 14.73 1.15 6.17
C HIS A 104 13.25 0.93 6.54
N LEU A 105 12.87 -0.32 6.82
CA LEU A 105 11.57 -0.64 7.41
C LEU A 105 11.79 -0.72 8.93
N GLU A 106 11.69 0.44 9.57
CA GLU A 106 11.61 0.54 11.03
C GLU A 106 10.38 -0.25 11.49
N VAL A 107 10.62 -1.37 12.17
CA VAL A 107 9.57 -2.16 12.82
C VAL A 107 9.00 -1.29 13.94
N PRO A 108 7.73 -0.85 13.88
CA PRO A 108 7.17 -0.09 15.00
C PRO A 108 7.12 -1.00 16.23
N PRO A 109 7.50 -0.49 17.42
CA PRO A 109 7.45 -1.28 18.64
C PRO A 109 6.02 -1.77 18.92
N PRO A 110 5.86 -2.95 19.54
CA PRO A 110 4.56 -3.53 19.79
C PRO A 110 3.72 -2.57 20.66
N LEU A 111 2.51 -2.29 20.17
CA LEU A 111 1.46 -1.59 20.91
C LEU A 111 1.31 -2.26 22.28
N GLN A 112 1.72 -1.54 23.33
CA GLN A 112 1.39 -1.91 24.70
C GLN A 112 -0.14 -1.91 24.80
N ILE A 113 -0.70 -3.10 24.88
CA ILE A 113 -2.09 -3.31 25.29
C ILE A 113 -2.17 -2.74 26.71
N LEU A 114 -2.85 -1.60 26.85
CA LEU A 114 -3.22 -1.04 28.15
C LEU A 114 -4.12 -2.07 28.85
N GLY A 115 -3.50 -2.90 29.68
CA GLY A 115 -4.19 -3.60 30.75
C GLY A 115 -4.80 -2.53 31.65
N GLY A 116 -6.12 -2.52 31.71
CA GLY A 116 -6.84 -1.72 32.69
C GLY A 116 -6.71 -2.31 34.08
N ASP A 117 -6.79 -1.43 35.08
CA ASP A 117 -7.31 -1.75 36.41
C ASP A 117 -7.83 -0.43 37.01
N VAL A 118 -9.06 -0.51 37.53
CA VAL A 118 -9.85 0.41 38.40
C VAL A 118 -10.37 1.75 37.85
#